data_AF-A0A9D5BQC0-F1
#
_entry.id   AF-A0A9D5BQC0-F1
#
_cell.length_a   1.000
_cell.length_b   1.000
_cell.length_c   1.000
_cell.angle_alpha   90.00
_cell.angle_beta   90.00
_cell.angle_gamma   90.00
#
_symmetry.space_group_name_H-M   'P 1'
#
loop_
_entity.id
_entity.type
_entity.pdbx_description
1 polymer ?
#
loop_
_entity_poly.entity_id
_entity_poly.type
_entity_poly.pdbx_seq_one_letter_code
_entity_poly.pdbx_strand_id
1 'polypeptide(L)'
;MLWLTGGPGCSALSGLVFEIGPLEFKKEEYNGSLPNLILKPHSWTKVSSIIFVDLPVNTGFTYATTNSGSQRSDSILVHQTHQFFRKWLVDHPKFQSNKIYIGGDSYSGIPLPVIAQEIIQANEKGVQPWINLQGYLLGNAMTTRKENNYAIPFAHGMGLISDELYKSLQINCKGDYINEESRSILCSKDIRLFEEAISGLNTAHILDPRCEWLDDTQKIQRRSLIKYPSNFLTSNLRLPSSSCRSYPYFLCGIWANDDNVRKALHIRKGSMGKWSRCTFNIPHEKDIFNSYDYHVNLSKKGIRSLIYSGDHDLLVPFLGTQAWIRSLNYSIVDDWRQWYANDQVAGYTRTYSNQMTFATVKGGGHTAPEYRPKECLDMFSRWISNITL
;
A
#
# COMPACT_ATOMS: atom_id res chain seq x y z
N MET A 1 4.97 16.51 -1.25
CA MET A 1 4.13 15.32 -1.39
C MET A 1 3.83 14.75 -0.02
N LEU A 2 2.59 14.37 0.24
CA LEU A 2 2.20 13.60 1.43
C LEU A 2 2.13 12.12 1.06
N TRP A 3 2.71 11.23 1.87
CA TRP A 3 2.66 9.78 1.64
C TRP A 3 1.99 9.05 2.81
N LEU A 4 1.00 8.21 2.48
CA LEU A 4 0.32 7.32 3.42
C LEU A 4 0.51 5.86 2.98
N THR A 5 1.21 5.08 3.79
CA THR A 5 1.28 3.61 3.63
C THR A 5 -0.06 2.99 4.08
N GLY A 6 -0.48 1.91 3.41
CA GLY A 6 -1.78 1.28 3.66
C GLY A 6 -1.90 0.45 4.95
N GLY A 7 -2.42 -0.78 4.82
CA GLY A 7 -2.75 -1.68 5.94
C GLY A 7 -4.25 -2.00 6.03
N PRO A 8 -5.07 -1.29 6.84
CA PRO A 8 -4.76 -0.05 7.55
C PRO A 8 -3.83 -0.25 8.75
N GLY A 9 -3.09 0.80 9.13
CA GLY A 9 -2.24 0.79 10.31
C GLY A 9 -0.81 0.31 10.08
N CYS A 10 -0.32 0.38 8.85
CA CYS A 10 1.11 0.21 8.56
C CYS A 10 1.84 1.56 8.61
N SER A 11 3.01 1.58 9.25
CA SER A 11 3.81 2.79 9.43
C SER A 11 4.35 3.31 8.10
N ALA A 12 4.28 4.62 7.91
CA ALA A 12 4.86 5.34 6.78
C ALA A 12 6.40 5.35 6.80
N LEU A 13 7.03 4.89 7.89
CA LEU A 13 8.44 4.51 7.87
C LEU A 13 8.71 3.46 6.79
N SER A 14 7.73 2.60 6.46
CA SER A 14 7.82 1.67 5.34
C SER A 14 8.04 2.39 4.01
N GLY A 15 7.25 3.44 3.76
CA GLY A 15 7.40 4.31 2.61
C GLY A 15 8.79 4.95 2.52
N LEU A 16 9.37 5.30 3.69
CA LEU A 16 10.66 5.96 3.80
C LEU A 16 11.85 5.02 3.53
N VAL A 17 11.82 3.79 4.05
CA VAL A 17 12.99 2.88 4.05
C VAL A 17 12.89 1.68 3.12
N PHE A 18 11.71 1.36 2.60
CA PHE A 18 11.51 0.22 1.69
C PHE A 18 11.06 0.68 0.30
N GLU A 19 10.25 1.73 0.21
CA GLU A 19 9.52 2.07 -1.01
C GLU A 19 10.14 3.27 -1.74
N ILE A 20 9.75 4.50 -1.39
CA ILE A 20 10.01 5.70 -2.20
C ILE A 20 11.02 6.66 -1.55
N GLY A 21 11.33 6.48 -0.28
CA GLY A 21 12.23 7.36 0.46
C GLY A 21 13.72 7.17 0.14
N PRO A 22 14.58 8.01 0.75
CA PRO A 22 15.99 8.13 0.37
C PRO A 22 16.90 7.11 1.03
N LEU A 23 16.38 6.27 1.92
CA LEU A 23 17.16 5.36 2.74
C LEU A 23 16.74 3.92 2.49
N GLU A 24 17.65 3.00 2.75
CA GLU A 24 17.36 1.58 2.85
C GLU A 24 18.28 0.94 3.90
N PHE A 25 17.88 -0.20 4.44
CA PHE A 25 18.74 -0.96 5.36
C PHE A 25 19.84 -1.68 4.60
N LYS A 26 21.07 -1.53 5.08
CA LYS A 26 22.20 -2.31 4.60
C LYS A 26 21.95 -3.80 4.88
N LYS A 27 21.92 -4.62 3.82
CA LYS A 27 21.63 -6.05 3.91
C LYS A 27 22.86 -6.83 4.39
N GLU A 28 23.08 -6.82 5.71
CA GLU A 28 24.12 -7.58 6.38
C GLU A 28 23.50 -8.49 7.44
N GLU A 29 24.17 -9.61 7.74
CA GLU A 29 23.74 -10.50 8.81
C GLU A 29 23.73 -9.75 10.15
N TYR A 30 22.65 -9.89 10.90
CA TYR A 30 22.43 -9.14 12.12
C TYR A 30 23.34 -9.68 13.21
N ASN A 31 24.33 -8.86 13.58
CA ASN A 31 25.36 -9.18 14.56
C ASN A 31 25.04 -8.66 15.98
N GLY A 32 23.82 -8.16 16.21
CA GLY A 32 23.42 -7.53 17.47
C GLY A 32 23.62 -6.01 17.55
N SER A 33 24.35 -5.39 16.60
CA SER A 33 24.54 -3.93 16.58
C SER A 33 23.36 -3.19 15.95
N LEU A 34 23.28 -1.87 16.15
CA LEU A 34 22.28 -1.03 15.49
C LEU A 34 22.36 -1.22 13.96
N PRO A 35 21.26 -1.55 13.27
CA PRO A 35 21.28 -1.71 11.81
C PRO A 35 21.62 -0.41 11.08
N ASN A 36 22.44 -0.51 10.04
CA ASN A 36 22.89 0.65 9.27
C ASN A 36 21.91 1.01 8.15
N LEU A 37 21.72 2.31 7.94
CA LEU A 37 21.00 2.88 6.80
C LEU A 37 22.00 3.37 5.74
N ILE A 38 21.68 3.13 4.48
CA ILE A 38 22.42 3.62 3.31
C ILE A 38 21.51 4.39 2.38
N LEU A 39 22.09 5.21 1.48
CA LEU A 39 21.33 5.99 0.51
C LEU A 39 20.75 5.09 -0.58
N LYS A 40 19.44 5.19 -0.80
CA LYS A 40 18.73 4.52 -1.89
C LYS A 40 18.88 5.36 -3.18
N PRO A 41 19.49 4.81 -4.25
CA PRO A 41 19.78 5.58 -5.47
C PRO A 41 18.53 6.01 -6.25
N HIS A 42 17.40 5.32 -6.08
CA HIS A 42 16.17 5.57 -6.81
C HIS A 42 15.05 6.02 -5.87
N SER A 43 15.24 7.16 -5.21
CA SER A 43 14.26 7.77 -4.33
C SER A 43 13.47 8.87 -5.03
N TRP A 44 12.18 8.96 -4.72
CA TRP A 44 11.30 10.05 -5.16
C TRP A 44 11.66 11.40 -4.53
N THR A 45 12.48 11.39 -3.47
CA THR A 45 13.03 12.62 -2.89
C THR A 45 13.97 13.37 -3.82
N LYS A 46 14.46 12.73 -4.89
CA LYS A 46 15.27 13.38 -5.94
C LYS A 46 14.51 14.45 -6.72
N VAL A 47 13.18 14.35 -6.78
CA VAL A 47 12.32 15.24 -7.58
C VAL A 47 11.18 15.85 -6.76
N SER A 48 11.10 15.56 -5.45
CA SER A 48 10.05 16.07 -4.58
C SER A 48 10.47 16.11 -3.11
N SER A 49 9.88 17.01 -2.31
CA SER A 49 9.93 16.90 -0.85
C SER A 49 8.75 16.04 -0.36
N ILE A 50 9.01 15.07 0.51
CA ILE A 50 8.01 14.08 0.94
C ILE A 50 7.81 14.13 2.46
N ILE A 51 6.55 14.13 2.88
CA ILE A 51 6.11 13.99 4.26
C ILE A 51 5.53 12.59 4.41
N PHE A 52 6.20 11.74 5.20
CA PHE A 52 5.74 10.41 5.56
C PHE A 52 4.97 10.49 6.87
N VAL A 53 3.70 10.08 6.89
CA VAL A 53 2.84 10.27 8.07
C VAL A 53 2.29 8.94 8.55
N ASP A 54 2.61 8.62 9.80
CA ASP A 54 2.01 7.49 10.51
C ASP A 54 0.56 7.81 10.89
N LEU A 55 -0.39 7.24 10.15
CA LEU A 55 -1.82 7.32 10.44
C LEU A 55 -2.51 5.97 10.14
N PRO A 56 -3.61 5.63 10.84
CA PRO A 56 -4.27 6.41 11.90
C PRO A 56 -3.48 6.35 13.23
N VAL A 57 -4.01 6.96 14.29
CA VAL A 57 -3.42 6.89 15.64
C VAL A 57 -3.05 5.46 16.08
N ASN A 58 -1.98 5.34 16.86
CA ASN A 58 -1.36 4.07 17.28
C ASN A 58 -0.74 3.26 16.14
N THR A 59 -0.49 3.88 14.98
CA THR A 59 0.32 3.33 13.90
C THR A 59 1.75 3.86 14.04
N GLY A 60 2.74 2.97 13.94
CA GLY A 60 4.15 3.32 14.05
C GLY A 60 4.45 4.14 15.32
N PHE A 61 4.81 5.40 15.18
CA PHE A 61 5.13 6.30 16.29
C PHE A 61 3.98 7.22 16.74
N THR A 62 2.85 7.22 16.04
CA THR A 62 1.71 8.08 16.38
C THR A 62 0.97 7.55 17.60
N TYR A 63 0.52 8.44 18.49
CA TYR A 63 -0.15 8.10 19.74
C TYR A 63 -1.24 9.13 20.09
N ALA A 64 -2.12 8.76 21.01
CA ALA A 64 -3.06 9.70 21.64
C ALA A 64 -2.95 9.65 23.17
N THR A 65 -3.32 10.76 23.80
CA THR A 65 -3.35 10.90 25.27
C THR A 65 -4.75 10.78 25.85
N THR A 66 -5.77 10.63 24.99
CA THR A 66 -7.18 10.50 25.39
C THR A 66 -7.81 9.30 24.68
N ASN A 67 -8.86 8.75 25.29
CA ASN A 67 -9.63 7.65 24.70
C ASN A 67 -10.30 8.06 23.39
N SER A 68 -10.86 9.27 23.32
CA SER A 68 -11.45 9.81 22.09
C SER A 68 -10.41 9.98 20.98
N GLY A 69 -9.22 10.47 21.31
CA GLY A 69 -8.13 10.62 20.36
C GLY A 69 -7.56 9.28 19.87
N SER A 70 -7.83 8.18 20.58
CA SER A 70 -7.40 6.82 20.22
C SER A 70 -8.39 6.09 19.30
N GLN A 71 -9.54 6.70 18.99
CA GLN A 71 -10.52 6.13 18.07
C GLN A 71 -9.97 6.10 16.64
N ARG A 72 -10.35 5.05 15.90
CA ARG A 72 -9.84 4.77 14.56
C ARG A 72 -11.00 4.42 13.64
N SER A 73 -11.23 5.24 12.62
CA SER A 73 -12.09 4.93 11.48
C SER A 73 -11.48 5.49 10.19
N ASP A 74 -12.00 5.09 9.03
CA ASP A 74 -11.57 5.70 7.76
C ASP A 74 -11.90 7.20 7.77
N SER A 75 -13.09 7.61 8.20
CA SER A 75 -13.47 9.03 8.30
C SER A 75 -12.59 9.82 9.27
N ILE A 76 -12.26 9.24 10.43
CA ILE A 76 -11.34 9.88 11.40
C ILE A 76 -9.94 10.04 10.79
N LEU A 77 -9.44 9.04 10.07
CA LEU A 77 -8.15 9.11 9.38
C LEU A 77 -8.13 10.26 8.36
N VAL A 78 -9.17 10.38 7.54
CA VAL A 78 -9.29 11.46 6.54
C VAL A 78 -9.23 12.82 7.25
N HIS A 79 -10.06 13.01 8.27
CA HIS A 79 -10.13 14.28 8.99
C HIS A 79 -8.82 14.63 9.69
N GLN A 80 -8.20 13.66 10.38
CA GLN A 80 -6.92 13.85 11.06
C GLN A 80 -5.79 14.15 10.07
N THR A 81 -5.80 13.52 8.89
CA THR A 81 -4.82 13.82 7.82
C THR A 81 -4.95 15.25 7.34
N HIS A 82 -6.18 15.69 7.06
CA HIS A 82 -6.46 17.05 6.62
C HIS A 82 -6.06 18.09 7.69
N GLN A 83 -6.39 17.85 8.95
CA GLN A 83 -5.98 18.70 10.08
C GLN A 83 -4.46 18.75 10.24
N PHE A 84 -3.80 17.59 10.23
CA PHE A 84 -2.35 17.48 10.32
C PHE A 84 -1.69 18.32 9.23
N PHE A 85 -2.13 18.15 7.98
CA PHE A 85 -1.45 18.79 6.85
C PHE A 85 -1.58 20.30 6.87
N ARG A 86 -2.75 20.84 7.27
CA ARG A 86 -2.92 22.29 7.45
C ARG A 86 -2.06 22.83 8.59
N LYS A 87 -2.02 22.16 9.74
CA LYS A 87 -1.15 22.56 10.86
C LYS A 87 0.32 22.51 10.46
N TRP A 88 0.73 21.48 9.73
CA TRP A 88 2.09 21.38 9.22
C TRP A 88 2.45 22.55 8.29
N LEU A 89 1.54 23.00 7.43
CA LEU A 89 1.75 24.17 6.57
C LEU A 89 1.82 25.50 7.35
N VAL A 90 1.09 25.62 8.47
CA VAL A 90 1.23 26.76 9.39
C VAL A 90 2.64 26.81 9.97
N ASP A 91 3.16 25.67 10.42
CA ASP A 91 4.51 25.57 11.01
C ASP A 91 5.62 25.63 9.94
N HIS A 92 5.30 25.37 8.67
CA HIS A 92 6.25 25.34 7.55
C HIS A 92 5.79 26.21 6.37
N PRO A 93 5.61 27.54 6.56
CA PRO A 93 5.00 28.43 5.57
C PRO A 93 5.80 28.53 4.27
N LYS A 94 7.09 28.17 4.27
CA LYS A 94 7.93 28.10 3.06
C LYS A 94 7.42 27.10 2.00
N PHE A 95 6.59 26.13 2.39
CA PHE A 95 5.99 25.17 1.46
C PHE A 95 4.58 25.57 0.98
N GLN A 96 4.06 26.71 1.43
CA GLN A 96 2.70 27.16 1.15
C GLN A 96 2.42 27.36 -0.35
N SER A 97 3.42 27.81 -1.11
CA SER A 97 3.32 28.03 -2.55
C SER A 97 3.60 26.77 -3.38
N ASN A 98 4.06 25.67 -2.76
CA ASN A 98 4.44 24.48 -3.49
C ASN A 98 3.22 23.80 -4.11
N LYS A 99 3.44 23.20 -5.28
CA LYS A 99 2.54 22.20 -5.83
C LYS A 99 2.48 21.00 -4.89
N ILE A 100 1.27 20.60 -4.50
CA ILE A 100 1.06 19.52 -3.54
C ILE A 100 0.47 18.31 -4.27
N TYR A 101 1.06 17.15 -3.99
CA TYR A 101 0.53 15.85 -4.38
C TYR A 101 0.35 15.00 -3.12
N ILE A 102 -0.68 14.17 -3.11
CA ILE A 102 -0.88 13.17 -2.05
C ILE A 102 -0.82 11.78 -2.67
N GLY A 103 -0.16 10.83 -2.01
CA GLY A 103 0.00 9.50 -2.54
C GLY A 103 0.06 8.42 -1.48
N GLY A 104 -0.07 7.19 -1.93
CA GLY A 104 0.01 6.01 -1.07
C GLY A 104 -0.26 4.73 -1.83
N ASP A 105 -0.30 3.64 -1.09
CA ASP A 105 -0.41 2.29 -1.60
C ASP A 105 -1.47 1.48 -0.84
N SER A 106 -1.90 0.37 -1.44
CA SER A 106 -2.72 -0.64 -0.75
C SER A 106 -4.03 -0.05 -0.19
N TYR A 107 -4.29 -0.22 1.10
CA TYR A 107 -5.48 0.31 1.77
C TYR A 107 -5.64 1.83 1.66
N SER A 108 -4.56 2.59 1.42
CA SER A 108 -4.64 4.06 1.24
C SER A 108 -5.51 4.47 0.05
N GLY A 109 -5.83 3.56 -0.87
CA GLY A 109 -6.82 3.80 -1.92
C GLY A 109 -8.23 4.13 -1.42
N ILE A 110 -8.59 3.74 -0.20
CA ILE A 110 -9.86 4.10 0.43
C ILE A 110 -9.84 5.57 0.91
N PRO A 111 -8.96 5.99 1.84
CA PRO A 111 -9.01 7.35 2.37
C PRO A 111 -8.38 8.42 1.47
N LEU A 112 -7.39 8.14 0.61
CA LEU A 112 -6.69 9.20 -0.12
C LEU A 112 -7.59 10.01 -1.07
N PRO A 113 -8.46 9.39 -1.89
CA PRO A 113 -9.41 10.16 -2.70
C PRO A 113 -10.35 11.01 -1.84
N VAL A 114 -10.72 10.52 -0.66
CA VAL A 114 -11.57 11.27 0.30
C VAL A 114 -10.80 12.46 0.87
N ILE A 115 -9.52 12.28 1.22
CA ILE A 115 -8.63 13.36 1.68
C ILE A 115 -8.47 14.43 0.61
N ALA A 116 -8.25 14.04 -0.65
CA ALA A 116 -8.18 15.00 -1.76
C ALA A 116 -9.48 15.80 -1.87
N GLN A 117 -10.64 15.14 -1.75
CA GLN A 117 -11.93 15.82 -1.80
C GLN A 117 -12.13 16.76 -0.60
N GLU A 118 -11.79 16.34 0.62
CA GLU A 118 -11.89 17.18 1.82
C GLU A 118 -11.01 18.43 1.69
N ILE A 119 -9.78 18.29 1.17
CA ILE A 119 -8.87 19.42 0.90
C ILE A 119 -9.52 20.43 -0.04
N ILE A 120 -10.07 19.96 -1.17
CA ILE A 120 -10.69 20.83 -2.18
C ILE A 120 -11.90 21.54 -1.60
N GLN A 121 -12.79 20.81 -0.94
CA GLN A 121 -13.99 21.39 -0.32
C GLN A 121 -13.64 22.40 0.77
N ALA A 122 -12.61 22.14 1.57
CA ALA A 122 -12.16 23.07 2.59
C ALA A 122 -11.51 24.33 1.99
N ASN A 123 -10.74 24.18 0.91
CA ASN A 123 -10.22 25.31 0.14
C ASN A 123 -11.35 26.18 -0.44
N GLU A 124 -12.36 25.56 -1.07
CA GLU A 124 -13.54 26.26 -1.61
C GLU A 124 -14.34 27.01 -0.53
N LYS A 125 -14.35 26.49 0.71
CA LYS A 125 -14.93 27.16 1.89
C LYS A 125 -14.03 28.24 2.50
N GLY A 126 -12.87 28.53 1.91
CA GLY A 126 -11.94 29.56 2.38
C GLY A 126 -11.10 29.16 3.59
N VAL A 127 -11.02 27.88 3.96
CA VAL A 127 -10.18 27.42 5.07
C VAL A 127 -8.71 27.66 4.73
N GLN A 128 -7.98 28.26 5.67
CA GLN A 128 -6.54 28.53 5.56
C GLN A 128 -5.71 27.55 6.42
N PRO A 129 -4.44 27.30 6.07
CA PRO A 129 -3.75 27.74 4.85
C PRO A 129 -4.24 27.01 3.60
N TRP A 130 -4.37 27.70 2.46
CA TRP A 130 -4.78 27.10 1.19
C TRP A 130 -3.84 25.97 0.75
N ILE A 131 -4.36 24.79 0.44
CA ILE A 131 -3.54 23.66 -0.01
C ILE A 131 -3.56 23.61 -1.55
N ASN A 132 -2.43 23.87 -2.20
CA ASN A 132 -2.32 23.86 -3.66
C ASN A 132 -2.25 22.42 -4.24
N LEU A 133 -3.31 21.65 -4.06
CA LEU A 133 -3.42 20.26 -4.50
C LEU A 133 -3.47 20.18 -6.05
N GLN A 134 -2.49 19.48 -6.63
CA GLN A 134 -2.33 19.31 -8.07
C GLN A 134 -2.76 17.93 -8.56
N GLY A 135 -2.76 16.92 -7.70
CA GLY A 135 -3.11 15.56 -8.07
C GLY A 135 -2.88 14.56 -6.95
N TYR A 136 -3.32 13.33 -7.17
CA TYR A 136 -3.09 12.22 -6.26
C TYR A 136 -2.62 10.98 -7.01
N LEU A 137 -1.93 10.09 -6.30
CA LEU A 137 -1.42 8.85 -6.89
C LEU A 137 -1.61 7.66 -5.96
N LEU A 138 -1.87 6.50 -6.55
CA LEU A 138 -2.24 5.27 -5.85
C LEU A 138 -1.55 4.07 -6.47
N GLY A 139 -0.75 3.35 -5.67
CA GLY A 139 -0.07 2.12 -6.04
C GLY A 139 -0.79 0.87 -5.52
N ASN A 140 -1.17 -0.05 -6.40
CA ASN A 140 -1.83 -1.32 -6.05
C ASN A 140 -2.94 -1.14 -5.01
N ALA A 141 -3.75 -0.10 -5.21
CA ALA A 141 -4.61 0.40 -4.16
C ALA A 141 -5.99 -0.23 -4.22
N MET A 142 -6.57 -0.45 -3.03
CA MET A 142 -7.95 -0.90 -2.88
C MET A 142 -8.89 0.29 -3.13
N THR A 143 -9.85 0.14 -4.05
CA THR A 143 -10.82 1.20 -4.38
C THR A 143 -12.25 0.76 -4.08
N THR A 144 -12.64 -0.45 -4.48
CA THR A 144 -14.02 -0.93 -4.47
C THR A 144 -14.28 -2.05 -3.46
N ARG A 145 -13.21 -2.61 -2.85
CA ARG A 145 -13.22 -3.86 -2.08
C ARG A 145 -13.61 -5.09 -2.90
N LYS A 146 -13.65 -4.96 -4.23
CA LYS A 146 -13.92 -6.06 -5.17
C LYS A 146 -12.66 -6.51 -5.91
N GLU A 147 -11.52 -5.88 -5.67
CA GLU A 147 -10.25 -6.20 -6.34
C GLU A 147 -9.83 -7.66 -6.10
N ASN A 148 -10.07 -8.20 -4.90
CA ASN A 148 -9.78 -9.60 -4.57
C ASN A 148 -10.60 -10.61 -5.41
N ASN A 149 -11.75 -10.19 -5.96
CA ASN A 149 -12.52 -11.03 -6.89
C ASN A 149 -11.72 -11.33 -8.17
N TYR A 150 -10.69 -10.54 -8.46
CA TYR A 150 -9.81 -10.73 -9.61
C TYR A 150 -8.58 -11.60 -9.30
N ALA A 151 -8.42 -12.12 -8.08
CA ALA A 151 -7.31 -13.01 -7.73
C ALA A 151 -7.34 -14.32 -8.53
N ILE A 152 -8.52 -14.90 -8.74
CA ILE A 152 -8.69 -16.14 -9.53
C ILE A 152 -8.36 -15.94 -11.02
N PRO A 153 -8.96 -14.97 -11.75
CA PRO A 153 -8.59 -14.75 -13.15
C PRO A 153 -7.13 -14.30 -13.30
N PHE A 154 -6.57 -13.58 -12.32
CA PHE A 154 -5.15 -13.26 -12.31
C PHE A 154 -4.29 -14.53 -12.17
N ALA A 155 -4.61 -15.39 -11.20
CA ALA A 155 -3.87 -16.63 -10.97
C ALA A 155 -3.92 -17.56 -12.17
N HIS A 156 -5.07 -17.64 -12.86
CA HIS A 156 -5.20 -18.35 -14.13
C HIS A 156 -4.29 -17.74 -15.21
N GLY A 157 -4.33 -16.42 -15.41
CA GLY A 157 -3.47 -15.74 -16.37
C GLY A 157 -1.97 -15.85 -16.08
N MET A 158 -1.60 -16.11 -14.83
CA MET A 158 -0.21 -16.34 -14.39
C MET A 158 0.19 -17.82 -14.35
N GLY A 159 -0.70 -18.74 -14.77
CA GLY A 159 -0.43 -20.18 -14.78
C GLY A 159 -0.35 -20.83 -13.39
N LEU A 160 -0.91 -20.19 -12.36
CA LEU A 160 -0.92 -20.68 -10.98
C LEU A 160 -2.03 -21.71 -10.72
N ILE A 161 -3.05 -21.74 -11.57
CA ILE A 161 -4.13 -22.73 -11.55
C ILE A 161 -4.41 -23.25 -12.96
N SER A 162 -4.93 -24.47 -13.06
CA SER A 162 -5.22 -25.10 -14.35
C SER A 162 -6.49 -24.55 -15.01
N ASP A 163 -6.63 -24.77 -16.32
CA ASP A 163 -7.82 -24.41 -17.10
C ASP A 163 -9.08 -25.09 -16.57
N GLU A 164 -8.97 -26.33 -16.09
CA GLU A 164 -10.09 -27.11 -15.55
C GLU A 164 -10.61 -26.49 -14.26
N LEU A 165 -9.69 -26.14 -13.34
CA LEU A 165 -10.07 -25.48 -12.09
C LEU A 165 -10.66 -24.09 -12.36
N TYR A 166 -10.07 -23.32 -13.27
CA TYR A 166 -10.60 -22.00 -13.62
C TYR A 166 -12.00 -22.09 -14.23
N LYS A 167 -12.25 -23.01 -15.17
CA LYS A 167 -13.58 -23.25 -15.76
C LYS A 167 -14.59 -23.69 -14.69
N SER A 168 -14.19 -24.57 -13.79
CA SER A 168 -15.04 -25.03 -12.68
C SER A 168 -15.43 -23.87 -11.76
N LEU A 169 -14.47 -23.04 -11.36
CA LEU A 169 -14.70 -21.81 -10.59
C LEU A 169 -15.67 -20.87 -11.30
N GLN A 170 -15.50 -20.62 -12.59
CA GLN A 170 -16.41 -19.77 -13.36
C GLN A 170 -17.85 -20.29 -13.36
N ILE A 171 -18.04 -21.60 -13.55
CA ILE A 171 -19.37 -22.23 -13.59
C ILE A 171 -20.01 -22.23 -12.19
N ASN A 172 -19.27 -22.67 -11.18
CA ASN A 172 -19.83 -22.94 -9.85
C ASN A 172 -19.98 -21.67 -9.00
N CYS A 173 -19.10 -20.69 -9.18
CA CYS A 173 -19.10 -19.41 -8.46
C CYS A 173 -19.73 -18.26 -9.26
N LYS A 174 -20.01 -18.43 -10.56
CA LYS A 174 -20.72 -17.45 -11.41
C LYS A 174 -20.08 -16.06 -11.41
N GLY A 175 -18.75 -15.98 -11.26
CA GLY A 175 -17.99 -14.74 -11.26
C GLY A 175 -17.96 -13.97 -9.93
N ASP A 176 -18.61 -14.46 -8.88
CA ASP A 176 -18.49 -13.95 -7.51
C ASP A 176 -17.70 -14.95 -6.65
N TYR A 177 -16.45 -14.61 -6.39
CA TYR A 177 -15.51 -15.46 -5.67
C TYR A 177 -15.24 -14.98 -4.23
N ILE A 178 -15.80 -13.83 -3.86
CA ILE A 178 -15.51 -13.19 -2.56
C ILE A 178 -16.68 -13.24 -1.61
N ASN A 179 -17.92 -13.22 -2.09
CA ASN A 179 -19.09 -13.29 -1.24
C ASN A 179 -19.24 -14.71 -0.68
N GLU A 180 -19.18 -14.89 0.65
CA GLU A 180 -19.31 -16.21 1.30
C GLU A 180 -20.76 -16.66 1.44
N GLU A 181 -21.68 -15.72 1.65
CA GLU A 181 -23.10 -15.99 1.96
C GLU A 181 -23.85 -16.59 0.77
N SER A 182 -23.40 -16.30 -0.45
CA SER A 182 -24.02 -16.75 -1.70
C SER A 182 -23.35 -17.98 -2.32
N ARG A 183 -22.31 -18.56 -1.68
CA ARG A 183 -21.54 -19.67 -2.28
C ARG A 183 -22.30 -20.98 -2.25
N SER A 184 -22.40 -21.61 -3.41
CA SER A 184 -22.79 -23.01 -3.51
C SER A 184 -21.71 -23.93 -2.90
N ILE A 185 -22.09 -25.15 -2.50
CA ILE A 185 -21.14 -26.16 -2.00
C ILE A 185 -20.04 -26.44 -3.03
N LEU A 186 -20.39 -26.47 -4.32
CA LEU A 186 -19.43 -26.65 -5.42
C LEU A 186 -18.46 -25.48 -5.53
N CYS A 187 -18.95 -24.24 -5.44
CA CYS A 187 -18.09 -23.06 -5.42
C CYS A 187 -17.11 -23.12 -4.24
N SER A 188 -17.59 -23.41 -3.03
CA SER A 188 -16.74 -23.51 -1.84
C SER A 188 -15.67 -24.58 -1.98
N LYS A 189 -15.96 -25.70 -2.64
CA LYS A 189 -14.97 -26.75 -2.95
C LYS A 189 -13.90 -26.22 -3.91
N ASP A 190 -14.30 -25.54 -4.97
CA ASP A 190 -13.37 -25.02 -5.97
C ASP A 190 -12.51 -23.87 -5.42
N ILE A 191 -13.08 -23.00 -4.58
CA ILE A 191 -12.33 -21.96 -3.86
C ILE A 191 -11.27 -22.59 -2.96
N ARG A 192 -11.58 -23.69 -2.27
CA ARG A 192 -10.58 -24.41 -1.46
C ARG A 192 -9.44 -24.97 -2.32
N LEU A 193 -9.74 -25.54 -3.49
CA LEU A 193 -8.71 -26.01 -4.42
C LEU A 193 -7.83 -24.86 -4.93
N PHE A 194 -8.42 -23.70 -5.19
CA PHE A 194 -7.69 -22.48 -5.50
C PHE A 194 -6.75 -22.05 -4.36
N GLU A 195 -7.27 -21.99 -3.13
CA GLU A 195 -6.48 -21.65 -1.94
C GLU A 195 -5.32 -22.63 -1.71
N GLU A 196 -5.56 -23.93 -1.90
CA GLU A 196 -4.54 -24.98 -1.83
C GLU A 196 -3.44 -24.75 -2.88
N ALA A 197 -3.82 -24.45 -4.14
CA ALA A 197 -2.88 -24.21 -5.23
C ALA A 197 -1.96 -23.00 -4.98
N ILE A 198 -2.47 -21.94 -4.35
CA ILE A 198 -1.68 -20.73 -4.06
C ILE A 198 -1.05 -20.69 -2.66
N SER A 199 -1.31 -21.70 -1.82
CA SER A 199 -1.00 -21.68 -0.38
C SER A 199 0.48 -21.46 -0.03
N GLY A 200 1.40 -21.74 -0.95
CA GLY A 200 2.85 -21.57 -0.80
C GLY A 200 3.42 -20.27 -1.37
N LEU A 201 2.63 -19.45 -2.07
CA LEU A 201 3.12 -18.28 -2.79
C LEU A 201 3.29 -17.06 -1.88
N ASN A 202 4.21 -16.17 -2.27
CA ASN A 202 4.19 -14.79 -1.80
C ASN A 202 3.12 -14.02 -2.57
N THR A 203 1.97 -13.78 -1.95
CA THR A 203 0.85 -13.11 -2.63
C THR A 203 1.13 -11.63 -2.91
N ALA A 204 2.07 -11.00 -2.22
CA ALA A 204 2.48 -9.62 -2.51
C ALA A 204 3.41 -9.52 -3.74
N HIS A 205 4.04 -10.64 -4.16
CA HIS A 205 4.81 -10.73 -5.40
C HIS A 205 5.00 -12.20 -5.77
N ILE A 206 4.21 -12.70 -6.72
CA ILE A 206 4.07 -14.14 -6.97
C ILE A 206 5.36 -14.87 -7.41
N LEU A 207 6.37 -14.14 -7.90
CA LEU A 207 7.67 -14.73 -8.27
C LEU A 207 8.71 -14.68 -7.13
N ASP A 208 8.44 -13.94 -6.06
CA ASP A 208 9.37 -13.87 -4.93
C ASP A 208 9.14 -15.06 -4.00
N PRO A 209 10.20 -15.57 -3.33
CA PRO A 209 10.04 -16.66 -2.38
C PRO A 209 9.13 -16.25 -1.23
N ARG A 210 8.34 -17.20 -0.72
CA ARG A 210 7.60 -16.99 0.51
C ARG A 210 8.56 -16.98 1.69
N CYS A 211 8.62 -15.85 2.37
CA CYS A 211 9.46 -15.65 3.55
C CYS A 211 8.59 -15.65 4.81
N GLU A 212 9.11 -16.24 5.89
CA GLU A 212 8.46 -16.15 7.21
C GLU A 212 8.43 -14.67 7.66
N TRP A 213 7.25 -14.21 8.08
CA TRP A 213 7.09 -12.90 8.69
C TRP A 213 7.28 -13.06 10.21
N LEU A 214 8.16 -12.29 10.84
CA LEU A 214 8.35 -12.38 12.29
C LEU A 214 7.10 -11.93 13.08
N ASP A 215 6.22 -11.13 12.48
CA ASP A 215 4.91 -10.76 13.05
C ASP A 215 3.92 -11.94 13.06
N ASP A 216 4.19 -13.02 12.33
CA ASP A 216 3.33 -14.21 12.24
C ASP A 216 3.46 -15.13 13.47
N THR A 217 4.31 -14.76 14.44
CA THR A 217 4.44 -15.48 15.72
C THR A 217 3.16 -15.45 16.57
N GLN A 218 2.15 -14.65 16.21
CA GLN A 218 0.82 -14.67 16.84
C GLN A 218 -0.26 -15.50 16.11
N LYS A 219 -0.03 -15.95 14.86
CA LYS A 219 -1.05 -16.66 14.05
C LYS A 219 -0.90 -18.19 13.99
N ILE A 220 0.00 -18.77 14.78
CA ILE A 220 0.10 -20.25 14.93
C ILE A 220 -1.05 -20.83 15.80
N GLN A 221 -2.00 -20.00 16.28
CA GLN A 221 -3.14 -20.46 17.09
C GLN A 221 -4.42 -20.88 16.32
N ARG A 222 -4.31 -21.26 15.04
CA ARG A 222 -5.37 -22.06 14.40
C ARG A 222 -4.78 -23.18 13.56
N ARG A 223 -4.27 -24.21 14.23
CA ARG A 223 -4.14 -25.54 13.64
C ARG A 223 -5.16 -26.47 14.29
N SER A 224 -5.95 -27.08 13.40
CA SER A 224 -6.49 -28.43 13.49
C SER A 224 -6.03 -29.25 14.72
N LEU A 225 -7.02 -29.83 15.39
CA LEU A 225 -6.92 -30.78 16.50
C LEU A 225 -5.97 -31.95 16.20
N ILE A 226 -4.67 -31.79 16.46
CA ILE A 226 -3.77 -32.92 16.73
C ILE A 226 -2.89 -32.57 17.92
N LYS A 227 -3.10 -33.32 18.99
CA LYS A 227 -2.57 -33.20 20.35
C LYS A 227 -1.16 -33.78 20.42
N TYR A 228 -0.14 -33.03 20.86
CA TYR A 228 1.11 -33.55 21.48
C TYR A 228 1.90 -32.42 22.18
N PRO A 229 2.78 -32.71 23.16
CA PRO A 229 2.76 -32.09 24.47
C PRO A 229 3.70 -30.89 24.61
N SER A 230 3.32 -30.04 25.54
CA SER A 230 4.08 -28.96 26.13
C SER A 230 5.50 -29.37 26.54
N ASN A 231 6.50 -28.79 25.89
CA ASN A 231 7.80 -28.50 26.48
C ASN A 231 8.21 -27.09 26.01
N PHE A 232 7.78 -26.10 26.81
CA PHE A 232 8.39 -24.78 26.84
C PHE A 232 9.82 -24.94 27.37
N LEU A 233 10.83 -24.70 26.53
CA LEU A 233 12.19 -24.22 26.84
C LEU A 233 13.01 -24.29 25.53
N THR A 234 13.75 -23.22 25.22
CA THR A 234 14.51 -22.92 23.98
C THR A 234 13.72 -22.27 22.82
N SER A 235 13.43 -20.96 22.91
CA SER A 235 13.10 -20.17 21.71
C SER A 235 14.41 -19.72 21.03
N ASN A 236 14.99 -20.60 20.22
CA ASN A 236 15.92 -20.15 19.18
C ASN A 236 15.10 -19.31 18.20
N LEU A 237 15.11 -17.98 18.35
CA LEU A 237 14.60 -17.04 17.36
C LEU A 237 15.36 -17.31 16.06
N ARG A 238 14.76 -18.07 15.13
CA ARG A 238 15.30 -18.23 13.79
C ARG A 238 15.29 -16.85 13.14
N LEU A 239 16.47 -16.29 12.92
CA LEU A 239 16.61 -15.08 12.11
C LEU A 239 15.99 -15.36 10.73
N PRO A 240 15.20 -14.43 10.18
CA PRO A 240 14.75 -14.57 8.81
C PRO A 240 15.97 -14.67 7.90
N SER A 241 15.87 -15.48 6.85
CA SER A 241 16.96 -15.62 5.89
C SER A 241 17.39 -14.26 5.36
N SER A 242 18.70 -13.98 5.32
CA SER A 242 19.22 -12.74 4.72
C SER A 242 18.91 -12.63 3.21
N SER A 243 18.59 -13.76 2.55
CA SER A 243 18.10 -13.79 1.17
C SER A 243 16.66 -13.31 1.00
N CYS A 244 15.89 -13.21 2.08
CA CYS A 244 14.49 -12.83 2.05
C CYS A 244 14.31 -11.30 1.98
N ARG A 245 13.35 -10.84 1.18
CA ARG A 245 12.98 -9.41 1.11
C ARG A 245 12.38 -8.90 2.42
N SER A 246 11.85 -9.79 3.27
CA SER A 246 11.37 -9.44 4.61
C SER A 246 12.50 -9.17 5.61
N TYR A 247 13.75 -9.51 5.30
CA TYR A 247 14.87 -9.33 6.23
C TYR A 247 15.11 -7.85 6.62
N PRO A 248 15.11 -6.88 5.68
CA PRO A 248 15.07 -5.45 6.03
C PRO A 248 13.95 -5.04 6.99
N TYR A 249 12.82 -5.76 7.01
CA TYR A 249 11.70 -5.43 7.90
C TYR A 249 12.04 -5.79 9.35
N PHE A 250 12.75 -6.90 9.54
CA PHE A 250 13.32 -7.28 10.83
C PHE A 250 14.33 -6.25 11.33
N LEU A 251 15.27 -5.84 10.47
CA LEU A 251 16.25 -4.80 10.80
C LEU A 251 15.56 -3.48 11.18
N CYS A 252 14.51 -3.11 10.45
CA CYS A 252 13.72 -1.92 10.77
C CYS A 252 13.07 -2.00 12.14
N GLY A 253 12.53 -3.16 12.52
CA GLY A 253 11.99 -3.38 13.86
C GLY A 253 13.03 -3.17 14.97
N ILE A 254 14.27 -3.60 14.76
CA ILE A 254 15.37 -3.35 15.70
C ILE A 254 15.72 -1.87 15.73
N TRP A 255 15.96 -1.27 14.56
CA TRP A 255 16.37 0.11 14.41
C TRP A 255 15.36 1.11 14.99
N ALA A 256 14.07 0.94 14.67
CA ALA A 256 13.01 1.83 15.13
C ALA A 256 12.74 1.75 16.65
N ASN A 257 13.18 0.66 17.29
CA ASN A 257 13.04 0.46 18.73
C ASN A 257 14.30 0.82 19.54
N ASP A 258 15.41 1.17 18.89
CA ASP A 258 16.60 1.63 19.59
C ASP A 258 16.37 3.00 20.27
N ASP A 259 16.83 3.14 21.51
CA ASP A 259 16.60 4.35 22.31
C ASP A 259 17.29 5.59 21.73
N ASN A 260 18.48 5.43 21.14
CA ASN A 260 19.19 6.54 20.50
C ASN A 260 18.49 6.97 19.22
N VAL A 261 17.98 6.01 18.44
CA VAL A 261 17.16 6.29 17.26
C VAL A 261 15.88 7.02 17.65
N ARG A 262 15.13 6.52 18.64
CA ARG A 262 13.91 7.18 19.12
C ARG A 262 14.18 8.59 19.62
N LYS A 263 15.29 8.80 20.33
CA LYS A 263 15.73 10.13 20.76
C LYS A 263 16.06 11.05 19.57
N ALA A 264 16.78 10.54 18.56
CA ALA A 264 17.15 11.28 17.35
C ALA A 264 15.93 11.66 16.49
N LEU A 265 14.92 10.80 16.44
CA LEU A 265 13.64 11.07 15.78
C LEU A 265 12.68 11.91 16.64
N HIS A 266 13.12 12.38 17.81
CA HIS A 266 12.32 13.15 18.76
C HIS A 266 11.02 12.44 19.21
N ILE A 267 11.05 11.11 19.30
CA ILE A 267 9.94 10.33 19.84
C ILE A 267 9.82 10.60 21.34
N ARG A 268 8.64 11.03 21.77
CA ARG A 268 8.37 11.34 23.17
C ARG A 268 8.51 10.08 24.03
N LYS A 269 9.37 10.12 25.05
CA LYS A 269 9.55 8.97 25.97
C LYS A 269 8.23 8.64 26.68
N GLY A 270 7.88 7.36 26.71
CA GLY A 270 6.65 6.87 27.33
C GLY A 270 5.37 7.11 26.52
N SER A 271 5.43 7.72 25.33
CA SER A 271 4.23 7.93 24.51
C SER A 271 3.73 6.68 23.80
N MET A 272 4.64 5.75 23.50
CA MET A 272 4.36 4.49 22.81
C MET A 272 5.28 3.38 23.31
N GLY A 273 4.77 2.14 23.29
CA GLY A 273 5.53 0.93 23.59
C GLY A 273 6.50 0.54 22.47
N LYS A 274 6.58 -0.75 22.16
CA LYS A 274 7.40 -1.27 21.06
C LYS A 274 6.80 -0.83 19.71
N TRP A 275 7.60 -0.18 18.89
CA TRP A 275 7.26 0.11 17.50
C TRP A 275 7.10 -1.20 16.73
N SER A 276 6.08 -1.26 15.88
CA SER A 276 5.84 -2.35 14.93
C SER A 276 5.55 -1.76 13.56
N ARG A 277 5.89 -2.51 12.50
CA ARG A 277 5.67 -2.05 11.13
C ARG A 277 4.18 -1.87 10.84
N CYS A 278 3.34 -2.82 11.26
CA CYS A 278 1.90 -2.76 11.07
C CYS A 278 1.15 -3.19 12.34
N THR A 279 0.14 -2.43 12.76
CA THR A 279 -0.69 -2.72 13.94
C THR A 279 -2.06 -3.25 13.52
N PHE A 280 -2.13 -4.51 13.07
CA PHE A 280 -3.40 -5.12 12.63
C PHE A 280 -4.32 -5.54 13.78
N ASN A 281 -3.81 -5.64 14.99
CA ASN A 281 -4.54 -6.06 16.19
C ASN A 281 -5.33 -4.93 16.85
N ILE A 282 -5.20 -3.69 16.37
CA ILE A 282 -5.95 -2.54 16.89
C ILE A 282 -7.21 -2.37 16.02
N PRO A 283 -8.42 -2.37 16.61
CA PRO A 283 -9.65 -2.15 15.86
C PRO A 283 -9.60 -0.85 15.06
N HIS A 284 -10.09 -0.92 13.82
CA HIS A 284 -10.23 0.22 12.92
C HIS A 284 -11.56 0.07 12.19
N GLU A 285 -12.46 1.02 12.39
CA GLU A 285 -13.78 1.01 11.77
C GLU A 285 -13.67 1.38 10.28
N LYS A 286 -14.19 0.51 9.42
CA LYS A 286 -14.16 0.67 7.96
C LYS A 286 -15.43 1.33 7.46
N ASP A 287 -15.67 2.55 7.93
CA ASP A 287 -16.89 3.35 7.67
C ASP A 287 -16.94 3.95 6.26
N ILE A 288 -15.84 3.92 5.51
CA ILE A 288 -15.80 4.26 4.09
C ILE A 288 -15.72 2.96 3.28
N PHE A 289 -16.84 2.56 2.71
CA PHE A 289 -16.94 1.26 2.03
C PHE A 289 -16.11 1.22 0.73
N ASN A 290 -16.14 2.26 -0.08
CA ASN A 290 -15.33 2.37 -1.30
C ASN A 290 -14.98 3.83 -1.59
N SER A 291 -14.00 4.06 -2.47
CA SER A 291 -13.56 5.39 -2.90
C SER A 291 -13.93 5.72 -4.36
N TYR A 292 -14.77 4.90 -5.01
CA TYR A 292 -15.12 5.03 -6.43
C TYR A 292 -15.75 6.39 -6.77
N ASP A 293 -16.78 6.79 -6.02
CA ASP A 293 -17.48 8.07 -6.26
C ASP A 293 -16.58 9.28 -6.01
N TYR A 294 -15.59 9.15 -5.13
CA TYR A 294 -14.59 10.20 -4.90
C TYR A 294 -13.68 10.38 -6.11
N HIS A 295 -13.27 9.30 -6.79
CA HIS A 295 -12.57 9.41 -8.07
C HIS A 295 -13.41 10.14 -9.13
N VAL A 296 -14.72 9.88 -9.20
CA VAL A 296 -15.65 10.58 -10.10
C VAL A 296 -15.72 12.08 -9.77
N ASN A 297 -15.86 12.42 -8.49
CA ASN A 297 -15.96 13.82 -8.05
C ASN A 297 -14.67 14.61 -8.30
N LEU A 298 -13.52 14.02 -7.99
CA LEU A 298 -12.21 14.61 -8.24
C LEU A 298 -11.95 14.83 -9.73
N SER A 299 -12.37 13.87 -10.56
CA SER A 299 -12.31 13.97 -12.03
C SER A 299 -13.09 15.19 -12.54
N LYS A 300 -14.31 15.41 -12.03
CA LYS A 300 -15.15 16.58 -12.39
C LYS A 300 -14.52 17.92 -11.98
N LYS A 301 -13.67 17.92 -10.94
CA LYS A 301 -12.90 19.09 -10.48
C LYS A 301 -11.59 19.29 -11.25
N GLY A 302 -11.29 18.43 -12.23
CA GLY A 302 -10.07 18.52 -13.03
C GLY A 302 -8.80 18.06 -12.30
N ILE A 303 -8.95 17.30 -11.21
CA ILE A 303 -7.81 16.78 -10.45
C ILE A 303 -7.30 15.51 -11.13
N ARG A 304 -6.08 15.60 -11.67
CA ARG A 304 -5.39 14.46 -12.28
C ARG A 304 -5.05 13.37 -11.28
N SER A 305 -4.97 12.15 -11.78
CA SER A 305 -4.61 10.98 -10.99
C SER A 305 -3.62 10.07 -11.71
N LEU A 306 -2.69 9.49 -10.95
CA LEU A 306 -1.86 8.37 -11.39
C LEU A 306 -2.25 7.13 -10.59
N ILE A 307 -2.87 6.18 -11.26
CA ILE A 307 -3.15 4.87 -10.69
C ILE A 307 -2.14 3.90 -11.29
N TYR A 308 -1.41 3.17 -10.45
CA TYR A 308 -0.47 2.17 -10.96
C TYR A 308 -0.56 0.87 -10.20
N SER A 309 -0.20 -0.23 -10.86
CA SER A 309 -0.19 -1.57 -10.26
C SER A 309 1.08 -2.32 -10.67
N GLY A 310 1.81 -2.87 -9.70
CA GLY A 310 2.74 -3.96 -9.96
C GLY A 310 1.97 -5.14 -10.56
N ASP A 311 2.44 -5.66 -11.69
CA ASP A 311 1.74 -6.72 -12.43
C ASP A 311 1.91 -8.12 -11.83
N HIS A 312 2.67 -8.29 -10.75
CA HIS A 312 2.85 -9.55 -10.01
C HIS A 312 2.21 -9.53 -8.62
N ASP A 313 1.36 -8.55 -8.33
CA ASP A 313 0.58 -8.48 -7.10
C ASP A 313 -0.70 -9.32 -7.18
N LEU A 314 -0.81 -10.34 -6.33
CA LEU A 314 -2.02 -11.15 -6.17
C LEU A 314 -2.97 -10.58 -5.09
N LEU A 315 -2.48 -9.71 -4.19
CA LEU A 315 -3.30 -9.11 -3.14
C LEU A 315 -4.28 -8.08 -3.71
N VAL A 316 -3.80 -7.21 -4.60
CA VAL A 316 -4.65 -6.25 -5.34
C VAL A 316 -4.32 -6.36 -6.82
N PRO A 317 -4.85 -7.38 -7.52
CA PRO A 317 -4.51 -7.63 -8.91
C PRO A 317 -4.85 -6.44 -9.80
N PHE A 318 -3.93 -6.12 -10.73
CA PHE A 318 -4.12 -5.02 -11.68
C PHE A 318 -5.42 -5.16 -12.51
N LEU A 319 -5.92 -6.38 -12.70
CA LEU A 319 -7.20 -6.66 -13.34
C LEU A 319 -8.37 -6.01 -12.59
N GLY A 320 -8.36 -6.03 -11.25
CA GLY A 320 -9.36 -5.36 -10.43
C GLY A 320 -9.28 -3.84 -10.55
N THR A 321 -8.05 -3.30 -10.59
CA THR A 321 -7.82 -1.88 -10.86
C THR A 321 -8.35 -1.47 -12.24
N GLN A 322 -8.05 -2.23 -13.28
CA GLN A 322 -8.57 -1.99 -14.63
C GLN A 322 -10.10 -2.06 -14.69
N ALA A 323 -10.71 -2.97 -13.94
CA ALA A 323 -12.15 -3.15 -13.97
C ALA A 323 -12.91 -1.92 -13.46
N TRP A 324 -12.53 -1.36 -12.30
CA TRP A 324 -13.20 -0.17 -11.79
C TRP A 324 -12.86 1.07 -12.62
N ILE A 325 -11.63 1.18 -13.15
CA ILE A 325 -11.28 2.30 -14.04
C ILE A 325 -12.15 2.26 -15.31
N ARG A 326 -12.36 1.07 -15.90
CA ARG A 326 -13.25 0.90 -17.06
C ARG A 326 -14.70 1.24 -16.73
N SER A 327 -15.18 0.91 -15.53
CA SER A 327 -16.56 1.22 -15.15
C SER A 327 -16.85 2.71 -15.00
N LEU A 328 -15.81 3.56 -14.83
CA LEU A 328 -15.97 5.03 -14.86
C LEU A 328 -16.43 5.54 -16.23
N ASN A 329 -16.22 4.77 -17.30
CA ASN A 329 -16.68 5.07 -18.66
C ASN A 329 -16.16 6.42 -19.23
N TYR A 330 -14.93 6.81 -18.86
CA TYR A 330 -14.24 7.93 -19.50
C TYR A 330 -13.63 7.52 -20.84
N SER A 331 -13.67 8.41 -21.83
CA SER A 331 -13.04 8.19 -23.13
C SER A 331 -11.53 7.97 -22.99
N ILE A 332 -11.00 7.01 -23.73
CA ILE A 332 -9.56 6.75 -23.84
C ILE A 332 -8.94 7.86 -24.69
N VAL A 333 -7.87 8.47 -24.18
CA VAL A 333 -7.10 9.52 -24.89
C VAL A 333 -5.88 8.91 -25.59
N ASP A 334 -5.18 8.02 -24.89
CA ASP A 334 -4.04 7.27 -25.41
C ASP A 334 -4.21 5.81 -25.03
N ASP A 335 -4.27 4.93 -26.03
CA ASP A 335 -4.65 3.54 -25.85
C ASP A 335 -3.52 2.70 -25.23
N TRP A 336 -3.85 1.47 -24.84
CA TRP A 336 -2.96 0.55 -24.14
C TRP A 336 -1.68 0.30 -24.93
N ARG A 337 -0.58 0.87 -24.42
CA ARG A 337 0.74 0.79 -25.05
C ARG A 337 1.83 0.60 -24.03
N GLN A 338 3.01 0.23 -24.50
CA GLN A 338 4.20 0.12 -23.67
C GLN A 338 4.64 1.52 -23.20
N TRP A 339 5.17 1.56 -21.98
CA TRP A 339 6.01 2.66 -21.52
C TRP A 339 7.39 2.13 -21.15
N TYR A 340 8.40 2.99 -21.29
CA TYR A 340 9.81 2.59 -21.28
C TYR A 340 10.59 3.30 -20.19
N ALA A 341 11.51 2.58 -19.55
CA ALA A 341 12.52 3.13 -18.66
C ALA A 341 13.89 2.54 -19.00
N ASN A 342 14.85 3.38 -19.40
CA ASN A 342 16.19 2.97 -19.89
C ASN A 342 16.11 1.95 -21.04
N ASP A 343 15.37 2.31 -22.09
CA ASP A 343 15.27 1.51 -23.32
C ASP A 343 14.74 0.08 -23.11
N GLN A 344 14.05 -0.16 -22.00
CA GLN A 344 13.35 -1.41 -21.70
C GLN A 344 11.89 -1.12 -21.39
N VAL A 345 11.01 -2.04 -21.80
CA VAL A 345 9.59 -1.98 -21.45
C VAL A 345 9.46 -2.10 -19.94
N ALA A 346 9.03 -1.02 -19.30
CA ALA A 346 8.84 -0.94 -17.86
C ALA A 346 7.40 -1.28 -17.45
N GLY A 347 6.48 -1.31 -18.41
CA GLY A 347 5.11 -1.79 -18.25
C GLY A 347 4.22 -1.28 -19.38
N TYR A 348 2.93 -1.19 -19.11
CA TYR A 348 1.94 -0.70 -20.06
C TYR A 348 1.10 0.41 -19.44
N THR A 349 0.66 1.36 -20.26
CA THR A 349 -0.08 2.53 -19.80
C THR A 349 -1.25 2.85 -20.72
N ARG A 350 -2.25 3.55 -20.17
CA ARG A 350 -3.40 4.11 -20.87
C ARG A 350 -3.81 5.41 -20.17
N THR A 351 -4.24 6.41 -20.95
CA THR A 351 -4.75 7.67 -20.41
C THR A 351 -6.22 7.90 -20.77
N TYR A 352 -6.90 8.69 -19.94
CA TYR A 352 -8.34 8.92 -20.03
C TYR A 352 -8.68 10.42 -20.02
N SER A 353 -9.84 10.77 -20.56
CA SER A 353 -10.30 12.16 -20.72
C SER A 353 -10.47 12.93 -19.41
N ASN A 354 -10.54 12.23 -18.27
CA ASN A 354 -10.55 12.83 -16.94
C ASN A 354 -9.14 13.13 -16.36
N GLN A 355 -8.09 13.11 -17.19
CA GLN A 355 -6.69 13.28 -16.76
C GLN A 355 -6.19 12.16 -15.82
N MET A 356 -6.81 10.97 -15.87
CA MET A 356 -6.28 9.77 -15.22
C MET A 356 -5.24 9.11 -16.11
N THR A 357 -4.11 8.74 -15.52
CA THR A 357 -3.13 7.83 -16.09
C THR A 357 -3.20 6.51 -15.33
N PHE A 358 -3.42 5.41 -16.05
CA PHE A 358 -3.24 4.06 -15.50
C PHE A 358 -1.94 3.47 -16.04
N ALA A 359 -1.13 2.84 -15.18
CA ALA A 359 0.07 2.14 -15.59
C ALA A 359 0.27 0.82 -14.84
N THR A 360 0.69 -0.23 -15.54
CA THR A 360 1.30 -1.39 -14.89
C THR A 360 2.79 -1.19 -14.75
N VAL A 361 3.39 -1.77 -13.71
CA VAL A 361 4.84 -1.81 -13.50
C VAL A 361 5.29 -3.27 -13.62
N LYS A 362 6.03 -3.56 -14.71
CA LYS A 362 6.44 -4.91 -15.08
C LYS A 362 7.40 -5.52 -14.08
N GLY A 363 7.05 -6.69 -13.56
CA GLY A 363 7.78 -7.36 -12.49
C GLY A 363 7.69 -6.60 -11.15
N GLY A 364 6.69 -5.76 -10.97
CA GLY A 364 6.39 -5.08 -9.70
C GLY A 364 5.42 -5.90 -8.85
N GLY A 365 5.58 -5.84 -7.53
CA GLY A 365 4.64 -6.45 -6.57
C GLY A 365 3.66 -5.43 -5.97
N HIS A 366 3.12 -5.76 -4.80
CA HIS A 366 2.11 -4.95 -4.09
C HIS A 366 2.59 -3.52 -3.81
N THR A 367 3.81 -3.35 -3.31
CA THR A 367 4.47 -2.05 -3.20
C THR A 367 5.42 -1.89 -4.37
N ALA A 368 4.93 -1.60 -5.57
CA ALA A 368 5.76 -1.60 -6.79
C ALA A 368 7.12 -0.87 -6.67
N PRO A 369 7.26 0.28 -5.97
CA PRO A 369 8.54 0.95 -5.76
C PRO A 369 9.57 0.17 -4.92
N GLU A 370 9.14 -0.82 -4.14
CA GLU A 370 10.02 -1.73 -3.42
C GLU A 370 10.69 -2.76 -4.36
N TYR A 371 9.98 -3.17 -5.42
CA TYR A 371 10.43 -4.21 -6.37
C TYR A 371 11.11 -3.60 -7.61
N ARG A 372 10.62 -2.45 -8.08
CA ARG A 372 11.05 -1.75 -9.30
C ARG A 372 11.29 -0.27 -9.02
N PRO A 373 12.27 0.06 -8.14
CA PRO A 373 12.45 1.42 -7.65
C PRO A 373 12.85 2.41 -8.77
N LYS A 374 13.65 1.96 -9.75
CA LYS A 374 14.11 2.78 -10.87
C LYS A 374 12.95 3.15 -11.79
N GLU A 375 12.17 2.16 -12.20
CA GLU A 375 11.00 2.30 -13.07
C GLU A 375 9.93 3.15 -12.39
N CYS A 376 9.69 2.95 -11.09
CA CYS A 376 8.72 3.74 -10.33
C CYS A 376 9.16 5.19 -10.16
N LEU A 377 10.47 5.48 -9.97
CA LEU A 377 10.98 6.85 -9.94
C LEU A 377 10.81 7.54 -11.29
N ASP A 378 11.12 6.86 -12.39
CA ASP A 378 10.96 7.40 -13.74
C ASP A 378 9.48 7.71 -14.05
N MET A 379 8.59 6.77 -13.74
CA MET A 379 7.13 6.96 -13.83
C MET A 379 6.66 8.18 -13.03
N PHE A 380 7.04 8.25 -11.76
CA PHE A 380 6.65 9.37 -10.89
C PHE A 380 7.20 10.70 -11.40
N SER A 381 8.49 10.74 -11.75
CA SER A 381 9.17 11.96 -12.24
C SER A 381 8.51 12.49 -13.51
N ARG A 382 8.20 11.63 -14.49
CA ARG A 382 7.51 12.05 -15.71
C ARG A 382 6.12 12.59 -15.39
N TRP A 383 5.35 11.88 -14.58
CA TRP A 383 3.98 12.27 -14.25
C TRP A 383 3.88 13.62 -13.53
N ILE A 384 4.72 13.87 -12.51
CA ILE A 384 4.71 15.17 -11.81
C ILE A 384 5.20 16.33 -12.68
N SER A 385 5.98 16.03 -13.73
CA SER A 385 6.46 16.98 -14.73
C SER A 385 5.52 17.14 -15.93
N ASN A 386 4.33 16.52 -15.92
CA ASN A 386 3.38 16.52 -17.03
C ASN A 386 3.91 15.88 -18.32
N ILE A 387 4.88 14.97 -18.20
CA ILE A 387 5.44 14.21 -19.32
C ILE A 387 4.70 12.86 -19.39
N THR A 388 4.29 12.48 -20.60
CA THR A 388 3.65 11.17 -20.85
C THR A 388 4.61 10.03 -20.56
N LEU A 389 4.09 8.92 -20.02
CA LEU A 389 4.87 7.70 -19.77
C LEU A 389 5.37 7.05 -21.05
#